data_AF-A0A7V8WMP8-F1
#
_entry.id   AF-A0A7V8WMP8-F1
#
_cell.length_a   1.000
_cell.length_b   1.000
_cell.length_c   1.000
_cell.angle_alpha   90.00
_cell.angle_beta   90.00
_cell.angle_gamma   90.00
#
_symmetry.space_group_name_H-M   'P 1'
#
loop_
_entity.id
_entity.type
_entity.pdbx_description
1 polymer ?
#
loop_
_entity_poly.entity_id
_entity_poly.type
_entity_poly.pdbx_seq_one_letter_code
_entity_poly.pdbx_strand_id
1 'polypeptide(L)'
;MMVAVILVVLLLGLALAYVLTPLRHTPGEPVPTDPRMAAEARAEDKKNSALGALVDIEDEREVGKLSAADFELLRREYEAEALAALHELDDIRFTFRTDEALEAEIASVRAGLECPSCGGARPPGEPCPRCGA
;
A
#
# COMPACT_ATOMS: atom_id res chain seq x y z
N MET A 1 -11.50 12.84 -46.06
CA MET A 1 -12.66 13.20 -45.22
C MET A 1 -13.00 12.06 -44.25
N MET A 2 -13.51 10.91 -44.73
CA MET A 2 -13.98 9.83 -43.84
C MET A 2 -12.88 9.19 -42.95
N VAL A 3 -11.68 8.98 -43.49
CA VAL A 3 -10.54 8.43 -42.72
C VAL A 3 -10.09 9.39 -41.60
N ALA A 4 -10.07 10.69 -41.87
CA ALA A 4 -9.71 11.69 -40.87
C ALA A 4 -10.73 11.76 -39.73
N VAL A 5 -12.03 11.66 -40.06
CA VAL A 5 -13.10 11.60 -39.06
C VAL A 5 -12.97 10.36 -38.18
N ILE A 6 -12.69 9.20 -38.77
CA ILE A 6 -12.49 7.94 -38.02
C ILE A 6 -11.31 8.06 -37.05
N LEU A 7 -10.17 8.63 -37.50
CA LEU A 7 -9.00 8.84 -36.66
C LEU A 7 -9.29 9.77 -35.48
N VAL A 8 -10.00 10.88 -35.73
CA VAL A 8 -10.38 11.83 -34.67
C VAL A 8 -11.29 11.16 -33.64
N VAL A 9 -12.30 10.42 -34.08
CA VAL A 9 -13.22 9.71 -33.17
C VAL A 9 -12.48 8.65 -32.35
N LEU A 10 -11.55 7.93 -32.95
CA LEU A 10 -10.78 6.89 -32.28
C LEU A 10 -9.82 7.48 -31.22
N LEU A 11 -9.15 8.58 -31.54
CA LEU A 11 -8.33 9.33 -30.58
C LEU A 11 -9.17 9.89 -29.43
N LEU A 12 -10.34 10.45 -29.74
CA LEU A 12 -11.26 10.96 -28.72
C LEU A 12 -11.72 9.83 -27.78
N GLY A 13 -12.08 8.67 -28.36
CA GLY A 13 -12.50 7.50 -27.60
C GLY A 13 -11.39 6.94 -26.70
N LEU A 14 -10.15 6.92 -27.20
CA LEU A 14 -9.00 6.47 -26.43
C LEU A 14 -8.66 7.43 -25.28
N ALA A 15 -8.70 8.74 -25.54
CA ALA A 15 -8.52 9.76 -24.53
C ALA A 15 -9.62 9.68 -23.45
N LEU A 16 -10.88 9.50 -23.85
CA LEU A 16 -11.99 9.33 -22.91
C LEU A 16 -11.81 8.06 -22.06
N ALA A 17 -11.42 6.95 -22.69
CA ALA A 17 -11.16 5.69 -21.98
C ALA A 17 -10.02 5.83 -20.96
N TYR A 18 -8.95 6.55 -21.32
CA TYR A 18 -7.82 6.83 -20.45
C TYR A 18 -8.23 7.69 -19.25
N VAL A 19 -8.98 8.78 -19.49
CA VAL A 19 -9.51 9.67 -18.43
C VAL A 19 -10.53 8.97 -17.53
N LEU A 20 -11.29 8.01 -18.07
CA LEU A 20 -12.25 7.20 -17.29
C LEU A 20 -11.62 6.01 -16.55
N THR A 21 -10.34 5.71 -16.79
CA THR A 21 -9.61 4.63 -16.09
C THR A 21 -9.51 4.87 -14.58
N PRO A 22 -9.17 6.09 -14.08
CA PRO A 22 -9.19 6.36 -12.64
C PRO A 22 -10.60 6.28 -12.04
N LEU A 23 -11.65 6.64 -12.77
CA LEU A 23 -13.04 6.54 -12.28
C LEU A 23 -13.56 5.09 -12.10
N ARG A 24 -12.92 4.11 -12.76
CA ARG A 24 -13.25 2.68 -12.60
C ARG A 24 -12.59 2.06 -11.38
N HIS A 25 -11.65 2.74 -10.74
CA HIS A 25 -11.24 2.44 -9.38
C HIS A 25 -12.33 2.99 -8.44
N THR A 26 -13.49 2.34 -8.47
CA THR A 26 -14.54 2.55 -7.48
C THR A 26 -13.90 2.25 -6.11
N PRO A 27 -13.93 3.18 -5.14
CA PRO A 27 -13.57 2.88 -3.75
C PRO A 27 -14.66 1.97 -3.19
N GLY A 28 -14.52 0.70 -3.54
CA GLY A 28 -15.28 -0.44 -3.07
C GLY A 28 -14.28 -1.55 -2.80
N GLU A 29 -13.13 -1.19 -2.22
CA GLU A 29 -12.21 -2.14 -1.63
C GLU A 29 -13.03 -3.01 -0.66
N PRO A 30 -13.00 -4.35 -0.74
CA PRO A 30 -13.53 -5.16 0.33
C PRO A 30 -12.93 -4.66 1.63
N VAL A 31 -13.77 -4.21 2.59
CA VAL A 31 -13.32 -3.73 3.90
C VAL A 31 -12.27 -4.71 4.41
N PRO A 32 -10.99 -4.29 4.52
CA PRO A 32 -9.95 -5.24 4.85
C PRO A 32 -10.28 -5.82 6.22
N THR A 33 -10.52 -7.12 6.27
CA THR A 33 -10.83 -7.82 7.52
C THR A 33 -9.65 -7.74 8.49
N ASP A 34 -8.44 -7.54 7.95
CA ASP A 34 -7.24 -7.24 8.69
C ASP A 34 -7.11 -5.71 8.93
N PRO A 35 -7.12 -5.25 10.19
CA PRO A 35 -6.93 -3.84 10.53
C PRO A 35 -5.59 -3.27 10.01
N ARG A 36 -4.58 -4.11 9.76
CA ARG A 36 -3.28 -3.68 9.24
C ARG A 36 -3.32 -3.38 7.74
N MET A 37 -4.02 -4.20 6.95
CA MET A 37 -4.28 -3.92 5.53
C MET A 37 -5.09 -2.63 5.37
N ALA A 38 -6.04 -2.38 6.28
CA ALA A 38 -6.79 -1.13 6.30
C ALA A 38 -5.91 0.08 6.68
N ALA A 39 -4.89 -0.10 7.52
CA ALA A 39 -3.94 0.96 7.84
C ALA A 39 -3.03 1.26 6.64
N GLU A 40 -2.52 0.24 5.95
CA GLU A 40 -1.71 0.42 4.73
C GLU A 40 -2.50 1.16 3.65
N ALA A 41 -3.73 0.72 3.33
CA ALA A 41 -4.56 1.37 2.32
C ALA A 41 -4.82 2.85 2.63
N ARG A 42 -5.11 3.20 3.89
CA ARG A 42 -5.29 4.60 4.30
C ARG A 42 -4.01 5.41 4.15
N ALA A 43 -2.86 4.84 4.47
CA ALA A 43 -1.58 5.53 4.32
C ALA A 43 -1.22 5.70 2.83
N GLU A 44 -1.57 4.74 1.97
CA GLU A 44 -1.44 4.87 0.51
C GLU A 44 -2.35 5.96 -0.07
N ASP A 45 -3.60 6.04 0.40
CA ASP A 45 -4.54 7.08 0.00
C ASP A 45 -4.03 8.47 0.37
N LYS A 46 -3.54 8.66 1.61
CA LYS A 46 -2.93 9.93 2.06
C LYS A 46 -1.75 10.32 1.17
N LYS A 47 -0.85 9.37 0.88
CA LYS A 47 0.31 9.59 0.01
C LYS A 47 -0.13 10.02 -1.39
N ASN A 48 -1.09 9.31 -2.00
CA ASN A 48 -1.57 9.62 -3.34
C ASN A 48 -2.27 10.98 -3.38
N SER A 49 -3.04 11.31 -2.35
CA SER A 49 -3.70 12.61 -2.21
C SER A 49 -2.70 13.77 -2.12
N ALA A 50 -1.70 13.65 -1.26
CA ALA A 50 -0.69 14.71 -1.07
C ALA A 50 0.19 14.89 -2.33
N LEU A 51 0.61 13.79 -2.96
CA LEU A 51 1.36 13.85 -4.21
C LEU A 51 0.53 14.40 -5.37
N GLY A 52 -0.75 14.04 -5.46
CA GLY A 52 -1.67 14.62 -6.44
C GLY A 52 -1.82 16.13 -6.24
N ALA A 53 -2.01 16.57 -5.00
CA ALA A 53 -2.11 17.99 -4.67
C ALA A 53 -0.83 18.77 -5.04
N LEU A 54 0.36 18.17 -4.89
CA LEU A 54 1.61 18.79 -5.35
C LEU A 54 1.61 19.05 -6.86
N VAL A 55 1.18 18.07 -7.66
CA VAL A 55 1.08 18.21 -9.12
C VAL A 55 0.05 19.30 -9.47
N ASP A 56 -1.09 19.30 -8.81
CA ASP A 56 -2.15 20.29 -9.06
C ASP A 56 -1.67 21.72 -8.79
N ILE A 57 -0.96 21.98 -7.69
CA ILE A 57 -0.44 23.33 -7.39
C ILE A 57 0.69 23.76 -8.31
N GLU A 58 1.47 22.82 -8.85
CA GLU A 58 2.50 23.08 -9.87
C GLU A 58 1.83 23.54 -11.17
N ASP A 59 0.80 22.83 -11.62
CA ASP A 59 0.01 23.20 -12.79
C ASP A 59 -0.66 24.57 -12.60
N GLU A 60 -1.24 24.83 -11.42
CA GLU A 60 -1.85 26.12 -11.09
C GLU A 60 -0.86 27.28 -11.10
N ARG A 61 0.37 27.04 -10.64
CA ARG A 61 1.46 28.03 -10.72
C ARG A 61 1.86 28.29 -12.16
N GLU A 62 1.97 27.25 -12.99
CA GLU A 62 2.37 27.38 -14.40
C GLU A 62 1.36 28.23 -15.18
N VAL A 63 0.05 28.04 -14.93
CA VAL A 63 -1.01 28.86 -15.54
C VAL A 63 -1.19 30.24 -14.87
N GLY A 64 -0.39 30.57 -13.86
CA GLY A 64 -0.39 31.86 -13.18
C GLY A 64 -1.57 32.10 -12.24
N LYS A 65 -2.29 31.05 -11.82
CA LYS A 65 -3.39 31.15 -10.84
C LYS A 65 -2.89 31.30 -9.41
N LEU A 66 -1.66 30.85 -9.14
CA LEU A 66 -1.09 30.81 -7.81
C LEU A 66 0.12 31.75 -7.70
N SER A 67 0.17 32.54 -6.62
CA SER A 67 1.32 33.41 -6.36
C SER A 67 2.54 32.58 -5.93
N ALA A 68 3.75 33.10 -6.13
CA ALA A 68 4.97 32.38 -5.72
C ALA A 68 5.04 32.16 -4.19
N ALA A 69 4.49 33.08 -3.40
CA ALA A 69 4.46 32.96 -1.95
C ALA A 69 3.48 31.87 -1.49
N ASP A 70 2.29 31.83 -2.09
CA ASP A 70 1.26 30.84 -1.76
C ASP A 70 1.68 29.45 -2.23
N PHE A 71 2.31 29.36 -3.41
CA PHE A 71 2.89 28.11 -3.91
C PHE A 71 3.91 27.52 -2.94
N GLU A 72 4.88 28.31 -2.46
CA GLU A 72 5.90 27.79 -1.54
C GLU A 72 5.31 27.38 -0.18
N LEU A 73 4.22 28.01 0.25
CA LEU A 73 3.52 27.61 1.47
C LEU A 73 2.83 26.25 1.27
N LEU A 74 2.00 26.12 0.24
CA LEU A 74 1.27 24.89 -0.07
C LEU A 74 2.21 23.73 -0.41
N ARG A 75 3.29 24.00 -1.15
CA ARG A 75 4.30 22.99 -1.48
C ARG A 75 4.89 22.37 -0.22
N ARG A 76 5.28 23.19 0.76
CA ARG A 76 5.84 22.68 2.02
C ARG A 76 4.85 21.87 2.82
N GLU A 77 3.58 22.27 2.82
CA GLU A 77 2.51 21.56 3.52
C GLU A 77 2.30 20.17 2.90
N TYR A 78 2.08 20.10 1.59
CA TYR A 78 1.87 18.82 0.91
C TYR A 78 3.14 17.94 0.86
N GLU A 79 4.34 18.53 0.79
CA GLU A 79 5.59 17.77 0.93
C GLU A 79 5.70 17.13 2.33
N ALA A 80 5.33 17.86 3.39
CA ALA A 80 5.33 17.33 4.74
C ALA A 80 4.28 16.21 4.91
N GLU A 81 3.08 16.38 4.36
CA GLU A 81 2.04 15.34 4.36
C GLU A 81 2.46 14.09 3.59
N ALA A 82 3.02 14.26 2.39
CA ALA A 82 3.52 13.15 1.57
C ALA A 82 4.63 12.40 2.29
N LEU A 83 5.59 13.11 2.90
CA LEU A 83 6.68 12.50 3.65
C LEU A 83 6.15 11.74 4.88
N ALA A 84 5.20 12.31 5.62
CA ALA A 84 4.57 11.64 6.77
C ALA A 84 3.86 10.34 6.35
N ALA A 85 3.11 10.37 5.23
CA ALA A 85 2.44 9.19 4.71
C ALA A 85 3.43 8.11 4.23
N LEU A 86 4.56 8.50 3.63
CA LEU A 86 5.62 7.57 3.24
C LEU A 86 6.26 6.90 4.46
N HIS A 87 6.55 7.66 5.53
CA HIS A 87 7.06 7.09 6.77
C HIS A 87 6.06 6.13 7.42
N GLU A 88 4.77 6.48 7.44
CA GLU A 88 3.71 5.60 7.95
C GLU A 88 3.68 4.27 7.17
N LEU A 89 3.81 4.31 5.85
CA LEU A 89 3.89 3.11 5.01
C LEU A 89 5.13 2.26 5.28
N ASP A 90 6.29 2.89 5.43
CA ASP A 90 7.54 2.19 5.71
C ASP A 90 7.50 1.49 7.06
N ASP A 91 6.96 2.14 8.09
CA ASP A 91 6.79 1.57 9.43
C ASP A 91 5.82 0.39 9.42
N ILE A 92 4.68 0.53 8.71
CA ILE A 92 3.72 -0.56 8.53
C ILE A 92 4.40 -1.75 7.84
N ARG A 93 5.10 -1.53 6.73
CA ARG A 93 5.78 -2.60 5.98
C ARG A 93 6.93 -3.24 6.76
N PHE A 94 7.66 -2.45 7.53
CA PHE A 94 8.71 -2.96 8.39
C PHE A 94 8.14 -3.87 9.47
N THR A 95 7.08 -3.43 10.17
CA THR A 95 6.41 -4.23 11.21
C THR A 95 5.82 -5.52 10.66
N PHE A 96 5.25 -5.51 9.45
CA PHE A 96 4.82 -6.73 8.77
C PHE A 96 5.96 -7.73 8.58
N ARG A 97 7.10 -7.26 8.05
CA ARG A 97 8.26 -8.13 7.81
C ARG A 97 8.82 -8.71 9.10
N THR A 98 8.88 -7.92 10.18
CA THR A 98 9.37 -8.41 11.47
C THR A 98 8.44 -9.43 12.10
N ASP A 99 7.13 -9.23 12.01
CA ASP A 99 6.14 -10.15 12.55
C ASP A 99 6.15 -11.49 11.81
N GLU A 100 6.26 -11.46 10.47
CA GLU A 100 6.35 -12.69 9.67
C GLU A 100 7.64 -13.47 9.98
N ALA A 101 8.77 -12.79 10.16
CA ALA A 101 10.02 -13.41 10.57
C ALA A 101 9.92 -14.04 11.98
N LEU A 102 9.28 -13.34 12.92
CA LEU A 102 9.07 -13.83 14.27
C LEU A 102 8.16 -15.06 14.30
N GLU A 103 7.05 -15.05 13.56
CA GLU A 103 6.15 -16.21 13.46
C GLU A 103 6.83 -17.41 12.81
N ALA A 104 7.69 -17.19 11.81
CA ALA A 104 8.50 -18.25 11.23
C ALA A 104 9.50 -18.85 12.24
N GLU A 105 10.14 -18.01 13.07
CA GLU A 105 11.01 -18.47 14.15
C GLU A 105 10.24 -19.28 15.19
N ILE A 106 9.09 -18.78 15.66
CA ILE A 106 8.22 -19.47 16.61
C ILE A 106 7.77 -20.82 16.05
N ALA A 107 7.38 -20.88 14.77
CA ALA A 107 7.00 -22.12 14.10
C ALA A 107 8.15 -23.14 14.08
N SER A 108 9.38 -22.70 13.82
CA SER A 108 10.57 -23.56 13.82
C SER A 108 10.87 -24.14 15.21
N VAL A 109 10.74 -23.33 16.26
CA VAL A 109 10.92 -23.76 17.65
C VAL A 109 9.82 -24.74 18.05
N ARG A 110 8.56 -24.45 17.69
CA ARG A 110 7.43 -25.35 17.95
C ARG A 110 7.60 -26.70 17.25
N ALA A 111 8.05 -26.74 16.01
CA ALA A 111 8.35 -27.98 15.30
C ALA A 111 9.43 -28.81 16.02
N GLY A 112 10.44 -28.16 16.61
CA GLY A 112 11.45 -28.83 17.44
C GLY A 112 10.92 -29.43 18.76
N LEU A 113 9.76 -28.97 19.22
CA LEU A 113 9.05 -29.49 20.38
C LEU A 113 8.05 -30.60 20.00
N GLU A 114 7.91 -30.94 18.74
CA GLU A 114 7.08 -32.08 18.30
C GLU A 114 7.90 -33.37 18.26
N CYS A 115 7.33 -34.45 18.78
CA CYS A 115 7.97 -35.76 18.73
C CYS A 115 7.96 -36.28 17.28
N PRO A 116 9.11 -36.62 16.68
CA PRO A 116 9.17 -37.11 15.30
C PRO A 116 8.51 -38.48 15.11
N SER A 117 8.27 -39.24 16.20
CA SER A 117 7.69 -40.57 16.13
C SER A 117 6.16 -40.59 16.21
N CYS A 118 5.52 -39.65 16.93
CA CYS A 118 4.07 -39.68 17.14
C CYS A 118 3.38 -38.31 17.02
N GLY A 119 4.12 -37.24 16.74
CA GLY A 119 3.59 -35.87 16.63
C GLY A 119 3.08 -35.27 17.94
N GLY A 120 3.32 -35.91 19.09
CA GLY A 120 2.97 -35.37 20.41
C GLY A 120 3.96 -34.31 20.88
N ALA A 121 3.52 -33.37 21.71
CA ALA A 121 4.42 -32.41 22.35
C ALA A 121 5.49 -33.13 23.20
N ARG A 122 6.75 -32.75 23.02
CA ARG A 122 7.92 -33.31 23.69
C ARG A 122 8.70 -32.19 24.38
N PRO A 123 8.83 -32.22 25.72
CA PRO A 123 9.69 -31.28 26.42
C PRO A 123 11.17 -31.50 26.04
N PRO A 124 11.97 -30.42 25.92
CA PRO A 124 13.36 -30.51 25.54
C PRO A 124 14.17 -31.27 26.60
N GLY A 125 14.99 -32.23 26.17
CA GLY A 125 15.86 -33.02 27.06
C GLY A 125 15.20 -34.23 27.71
N GLU A 126 13.91 -34.48 27.48
CA GLU A 126 13.16 -35.61 28.04
C GLU A 126 12.60 -36.52 26.95
N PRO A 127 12.38 -37.83 27.24
CA PRO A 127 11.67 -38.73 26.35
C PRO A 127 10.19 -38.30 26.20
N CYS A 128 9.60 -38.60 25.04
CA CYS A 128 8.23 -38.20 24.73
C CYS A 128 7.22 -38.86 25.69
N PRO A 129 6.36 -38.09 26.38
CA PRO A 129 5.40 -38.65 27.34
C PRO A 129 4.28 -39.47 26.67
N ARG A 130 4.10 -39.35 25.36
CA ARG A 130 3.02 -40.04 24.61
C ARG A 130 3.43 -41.41 24.08
N CYS A 131 4.67 -41.55 23.59
CA CYS A 131 5.14 -42.80 22.98
C CYS A 131 6.45 -43.34 23.56
N GLY A 132 7.10 -42.62 24.49
CA GLY A 132 8.33 -43.04 25.17
C GLY A 132 9.61 -42.96 24.33
N ALA A 133 9.53 -42.39 23.12
CA ALA A 133 10.67 -42.17 22.22
C ALA A 133 11.50 -40.93 22.58
#